data_AF-A0A182UF24-F1
#
_entry.id   AF-A0A182UF24-F1
#
_cell.length_a   1.000
_cell.length_b   1.000
_cell.length_c   1.000
_cell.angle_alpha   90.00
_cell.angle_beta   90.00
_cell.angle_gamma   90.00
#
_symmetry.space_group_name_H-M   'P 1'
#
loop_
_entity.id
_entity.type
_entity.pdbx_description
1 polymer ?
#
loop_
_entity_poly.entity_id
_entity_poly.type
_entity_poly.pdbx_seq_one_letter_code
_entity_poly.pdbx_strand_id
1 'polypeptide(L)'
;MGRHPLSLVMVVLAIMLLPYGYTWKEYRIRRSIDLSAANPLISDTKLPTDLVPSGYSLHLHPVLDRSIFSGRVNITLLCAKATNQINLHAHHDLTVDELELEVVRIGGAEGGAKVPIRRVDRVPKKPLLVIYFHDALTAGAAYEVRLRFVGNIWENVEGIFEGKYKQQQQQ
;
A
#
# COMPACT_ATOMS: atom_id res chain seq x y z
N MET A 1 51.62 -24.01 54.93
CA MET A 1 50.53 -23.34 54.18
C MET A 1 51.07 -22.09 53.48
N GLY A 2 51.55 -22.24 52.24
CA GLY A 2 52.03 -21.08 51.44
C GLY A 2 50.89 -20.55 50.58
N ARG A 3 50.30 -19.41 50.95
CA ARG A 3 49.35 -18.69 50.09
C ARG A 3 50.18 -17.95 49.03
N HIS A 4 50.26 -18.50 47.82
CA HIS A 4 51.06 -17.92 46.74
C HIS A 4 50.41 -16.61 46.23
N PRO A 5 51.07 -15.45 46.44
CA PRO A 5 50.50 -14.14 46.10
C PRO A 5 50.31 -13.93 44.60
N LEU A 6 50.98 -14.74 43.77
CA LEU A 6 50.86 -14.73 42.30
C LEU A 6 49.48 -15.13 41.79
N SER A 7 48.76 -16.02 42.48
CA SER A 7 47.44 -16.47 42.05
C SER A 7 46.39 -15.36 42.16
N LEU A 8 46.49 -14.54 43.22
CA LEU A 8 45.57 -13.44 43.47
C LEU A 8 45.81 -12.26 42.51
N VAL A 9 47.07 -12.00 42.14
CA VAL A 9 47.43 -10.96 41.16
C VAL A 9 46.97 -11.33 39.74
N MET A 10 47.07 -12.61 39.35
CA MET A 10 46.59 -13.07 38.03
C MET A 10 45.07 -12.98 37.88
N VAL A 11 44.32 -13.22 38.95
CA VAL A 11 42.85 -13.07 38.92
C VAL A 11 42.44 -11.60 38.78
N VAL A 12 43.14 -10.67 39.46
CA VAL A 12 42.85 -9.23 39.35
C VAL A 12 43.21 -8.68 37.96
N LEU A 13 44.30 -9.16 37.36
CA LEU A 13 44.70 -8.78 35.99
C LEU A 13 43.71 -9.30 34.93
N ALA A 14 43.15 -10.50 35.13
CA ALA A 14 42.13 -11.06 34.25
C ALA A 14 40.79 -10.29 34.32
N ILE A 15 40.44 -9.76 35.50
CA ILE A 15 39.21 -8.96 35.69
C ILE A 15 39.36 -7.54 35.12
N MET A 16 40.56 -6.95 35.16
CA MET A 16 40.88 -5.65 34.54
C MET A 16 41.00 -5.71 33.00
N LEU A 17 41.31 -6.88 32.43
CA LEU A 17 41.40 -7.10 30.98
C LEU A 17 40.09 -7.55 30.34
N LEU A 18 39.05 -7.89 31.12
CA LEU A 18 37.70 -8.01 30.59
C LEU A 18 37.22 -6.59 30.31
N PRO A 19 37.12 -6.16 29.03
CA PRO A 19 36.62 -4.84 28.74
C PRO A 19 35.18 -4.79 29.28
N TYR A 20 34.99 -4.01 30.34
CA TYR A 20 33.71 -3.44 30.80
C TYR A 20 33.14 -2.46 29.75
N GLY A 21 33.28 -2.85 28.48
CA GLY A 21 32.76 -2.23 27.29
C GLY A 21 31.97 -3.29 26.53
N TYR A 22 31.09 -4.01 27.23
CA TYR A 22 29.76 -4.26 26.67
C TYR A 22 29.14 -2.89 26.40
N THR A 23 29.63 -2.23 25.35
CA THR A 23 28.91 -1.18 24.68
C THR A 23 27.72 -1.92 24.09
N TRP A 24 26.61 -1.83 24.80
CA TRP A 24 25.28 -2.07 24.26
C TRP A 24 25.12 -1.08 23.11
N LYS A 25 25.72 -1.42 21.96
CA LYS A 25 25.43 -0.74 20.71
C LYS A 25 24.03 -1.20 20.41
N GLU A 26 23.05 -0.37 20.76
CA GLU A 26 21.65 -0.61 20.43
C GLU A 26 21.62 -1.18 19.02
N TYR A 27 21.19 -2.44 18.90
CA TYR A 27 20.66 -2.95 17.66
C TYR A 27 19.33 -2.21 17.49
N ARG A 28 19.42 -0.90 17.18
CA ARG A 28 18.33 -0.12 16.65
C ARG A 28 18.01 -0.81 15.34
N ILE A 29 17.01 -1.69 15.39
CA ILE A 29 16.29 -2.18 14.23
C ILE A 29 15.87 -0.93 13.48
N ARG A 30 16.70 -0.53 12.50
CA ARG A 30 16.30 0.49 11.54
C ARG A 30 15.17 -0.18 10.79
N ARG A 31 13.98 0.38 10.94
CA ARG A 31 12.81 0.10 10.12
C ARG A 31 13.31 -0.04 8.68
N SER A 32 12.87 -1.10 8.00
CA SER A 32 13.23 -1.50 6.64
C SER A 32 13.86 -0.37 5.83
N ILE A 33 15.12 -0.53 5.42
CA ILE A 33 15.73 0.36 4.44
C ILE A 33 14.84 0.32 3.20
N ASP A 34 14.30 1.48 2.84
CA ASP A 34 13.54 1.64 1.61
C ASP A 34 14.53 1.42 0.46
N LEU A 35 14.45 0.24 -0.17
CA LEU A 35 15.37 -0.18 -1.23
C LEU A 35 15.38 0.83 -2.38
N SER A 36 14.27 1.54 -2.59
CA SER A 36 14.17 2.63 -3.55
C SER A 36 15.00 3.87 -3.19
N ALA A 37 15.17 4.15 -1.90
CA ALA A 37 16.02 5.24 -1.43
C ALA A 37 17.51 4.88 -1.51
N ALA A 38 17.85 3.59 -1.41
CA ALA A 38 19.21 3.09 -1.51
C ALA A 38 19.68 2.85 -2.95
N ASN A 39 18.76 2.64 -3.89
CA ASN A 39 19.08 2.38 -5.29
C ASN A 39 18.18 3.19 -6.25
N PRO A 40 18.71 4.21 -6.96
CA PRO A 40 17.94 5.04 -7.89
C PRO A 40 17.44 4.28 -9.14
N LEU A 41 17.91 3.04 -9.37
CA LEU A 41 17.38 2.15 -10.40
C LEU A 41 16.04 1.51 -10.00
N ILE A 42 15.71 1.51 -8.71
CA ILE A 42 14.41 1.09 -8.19
C ILE A 42 13.50 2.32 -8.23
N SER A 43 12.81 2.47 -9.36
CA SER A 43 11.82 3.52 -9.59
C SER A 43 10.65 3.40 -8.61
N ASP A 44 10.71 4.10 -7.47
CA ASP A 44 9.55 4.34 -6.62
C ASP A 44 8.52 5.17 -7.41
N THR A 45 7.48 4.52 -7.91
CA THR A 45 6.50 5.18 -8.78
C THR A 45 5.45 5.84 -7.91
N LYS A 46 5.78 7.00 -7.36
CA LYS A 46 4.83 7.85 -6.64
C LYS A 46 3.76 8.37 -7.58
N LEU A 47 2.52 8.37 -7.13
CA LEU A 47 1.42 9.01 -7.85
C LEU A 47 1.61 10.54 -7.87
N PRO A 48 1.13 11.22 -8.92
CA PRO A 48 1.05 12.68 -8.94
C PRO A 48 0.21 13.22 -7.79
N THR A 49 0.56 14.40 -7.29
CA THR A 49 -0.15 15.08 -6.19
C THR A 49 -1.28 16.01 -6.66
N ASP A 50 -1.67 15.91 -7.93
CA ASP A 50 -2.69 16.78 -8.54
C ASP A 50 -4.10 16.50 -7.99
N LEU A 51 -4.35 15.25 -7.58
CA LEU A 51 -5.61 14.79 -6.99
C LEU A 51 -5.32 14.09 -5.68
N VAL A 52 -5.95 14.56 -4.61
CA VAL A 52 -5.73 14.06 -3.26
C VAL A 52 -6.99 13.33 -2.80
N PRO A 53 -6.92 12.03 -2.44
CA PRO A 53 -8.08 11.32 -1.92
C PRO A 53 -8.46 11.86 -0.54
N SER A 54 -9.75 12.14 -0.36
CA SER A 54 -10.34 12.56 0.91
C SER A 54 -11.14 11.43 1.58
N GLY A 55 -11.58 10.42 0.83
CA GLY A 55 -12.34 9.31 1.38
C GLY A 55 -12.56 8.16 0.39
N TYR A 56 -12.88 6.99 0.94
CA TYR A 56 -13.19 5.78 0.21
C TYR A 56 -14.44 5.14 0.80
N SER A 57 -15.39 4.77 -0.06
CA SER A 57 -16.48 3.87 0.29
C SER A 57 -16.27 2.56 -0.45
N LEU A 58 -15.97 1.49 0.28
CA LEU A 58 -15.60 0.18 -0.28
C LEU A 58 -16.66 -0.86 0.06
N HIS A 59 -17.26 -1.44 -0.99
CA HIS A 59 -18.09 -2.62 -0.89
C HIS A 59 -17.32 -3.80 -1.47
N LEU A 60 -17.14 -4.85 -0.66
CA LEU A 60 -16.43 -6.06 -1.03
C LEU A 60 -17.32 -7.28 -0.80
N HIS A 61 -17.42 -8.13 -1.80
CA HIS A 61 -18.19 -9.36 -1.79
C HIS A 61 -17.30 -10.55 -2.18
N PRO A 62 -16.69 -11.23 -1.19
CA PRO A 62 -15.91 -12.44 -1.42
C PRO A 62 -16.82 -13.66 -1.59
N VAL A 63 -16.50 -14.52 -2.56
CA VAL A 63 -17.13 -15.82 -2.81
C VAL A 63 -16.08 -16.90 -2.60
N LEU A 64 -16.03 -17.44 -1.37
CA LEU A 64 -14.97 -18.36 -0.93
C LEU A 64 -14.95 -19.65 -1.75
N ASP A 65 -16.12 -20.21 -2.09
CA ASP A 65 -16.23 -21.46 -2.87
C ASP A 65 -15.55 -21.40 -4.24
N ARG A 66 -15.42 -20.19 -4.79
CA ARG A 66 -14.82 -19.94 -6.11
C ARG A 66 -13.48 -19.23 -6.01
N SER A 67 -13.02 -18.90 -4.80
CA SER A 67 -11.82 -18.10 -4.55
C SER A 67 -11.79 -16.82 -5.41
N ILE A 68 -12.93 -16.12 -5.51
CA ILE A 68 -13.05 -14.84 -6.21
C ILE A 68 -13.64 -13.79 -5.28
N PHE A 69 -13.35 -12.52 -5.55
CA PHE A 69 -14.03 -11.39 -4.93
C PHE A 69 -14.50 -10.42 -6.00
N SER A 70 -15.62 -9.77 -5.72
CA SER A 70 -16.11 -8.65 -6.51
C SER A 70 -16.43 -7.49 -5.59
N GLY A 71 -16.44 -6.27 -6.11
CA GLY A 71 -16.72 -5.12 -5.30
C GLY A 71 -16.92 -3.85 -6.09
N ARG A 72 -17.29 -2.80 -5.36
CA ARG A 72 -17.38 -1.44 -5.86
C ARG A 72 -16.64 -0.54 -4.89
N VAL A 73 -15.87 0.40 -5.41
CA VAL A 73 -15.29 1.46 -4.60
C VAL A 73 -15.64 2.81 -5.18
N ASN A 74 -16.03 3.71 -4.29
CA ASN A 74 -16.23 5.12 -4.58
C ASN A 74 -15.09 5.88 -3.91
N ILE A 75 -14.28 6.58 -4.71
CA ILE A 75 -13.12 7.34 -4.28
C ILE A 75 -13.46 8.82 -4.38
N THR A 76 -13.50 9.51 -3.25
CA THR A 76 -13.66 10.96 -3.21
C THR A 76 -12.28 11.60 -3.34
N LEU A 77 -12.10 12.43 -4.35
CA LEU A 77 -10.85 13.11 -4.71
C LEU A 77 -11.06 14.62 -4.65
N LEU A 78 -10.11 15.34 -4.06
CA LEU A 78 -9.98 16.79 -4.17
C LEU A 78 -8.94 17.13 -5.23
N CYS A 79 -9.31 17.93 -6.22
CA CYS A 79 -8.41 18.40 -7.26
C CYS A 79 -7.55 19.55 -6.71
N ALA A 80 -6.28 19.29 -6.40
CA ALA A 80 -5.34 20.32 -5.93
C ALA A 80 -4.80 21.17 -7.10
N LYS A 81 -4.63 20.56 -8.27
CA LYS A 81 -4.14 21.22 -9.50
C LYS A 81 -4.94 20.77 -10.70
N ALA A 82 -5.19 21.69 -11.63
CA ALA A 82 -5.93 21.36 -12.85
C ALA A 82 -5.19 20.26 -13.64
N THR A 83 -5.90 19.17 -13.94
CA THR A 83 -5.34 17.99 -14.58
C THR A 83 -6.40 17.30 -15.43
N ASN A 84 -6.00 16.67 -16.53
CA ASN A 84 -6.88 15.93 -17.43
C ASN A 84 -6.81 14.41 -17.23
N GLN A 85 -6.19 13.96 -16.13
CA GLN A 85 -6.04 12.54 -15.85
C GLN A 85 -6.10 12.24 -14.34
N ILE A 86 -6.66 11.08 -14.01
CA ILE A 86 -6.62 10.50 -12.66
C ILE A 86 -5.72 9.26 -12.74
N ASN A 87 -4.73 9.18 -11.85
CA ASN A 87 -3.83 8.04 -11.74
C ASN A 87 -4.15 7.26 -10.46
N LEU A 88 -4.46 5.97 -10.59
CA LEU A 88 -4.81 5.08 -9.48
C LEU A 88 -3.89 3.87 -9.47
N HIS A 89 -3.63 3.31 -8.29
CA HIS A 89 -3.04 2.00 -8.19
C HIS A 89 -4.09 0.92 -8.50
N ALA A 90 -3.74 0.00 -9.40
CA ALA A 90 -4.55 -1.17 -9.71
C ALA A 90 -3.59 -2.33 -10.03
N HIS A 91 -3.66 -3.40 -9.24
CA HIS A 91 -2.84 -4.59 -9.49
C HIS A 91 -3.19 -5.23 -10.83
N HIS A 92 -2.24 -5.92 -11.45
CA HIS A 92 -2.43 -6.54 -12.77
C HIS A 92 -3.56 -7.59 -12.78
N ASP A 93 -3.76 -8.27 -11.65
CA ASP A 93 -4.80 -9.30 -11.48
C ASP A 93 -6.17 -8.72 -11.08
N LEU A 94 -6.27 -7.41 -10.85
CA LEU A 94 -7.52 -6.75 -10.54
C LEU A 94 -8.20 -6.31 -11.85
N THR A 95 -9.30 -6.96 -12.20
CA THR A 95 -10.12 -6.60 -13.36
C THR A 95 -11.06 -5.47 -12.98
N VAL A 96 -10.88 -4.30 -13.60
CA VAL A 96 -11.77 -3.13 -13.43
C VAL A 96 -12.74 -3.12 -14.60
N ASP A 97 -14.03 -2.94 -14.29
CA ASP A 97 -15.07 -2.80 -15.31
C ASP A 97 -15.10 -1.36 -15.83
N GLU A 98 -14.60 -1.16 -17.05
CA GLU A 98 -14.54 0.14 -17.70
C GLU A 98 -15.93 0.67 -18.10
N LEU A 99 -16.92 -0.21 -18.26
CA LEU A 99 -18.28 0.18 -18.64
C LEU A 99 -19.06 0.78 -17.46
N GLU A 100 -18.77 0.31 -16.24
CA GLU A 100 -19.34 0.84 -15.01
C GLU A 100 -18.48 1.94 -14.36
N LEU A 101 -17.36 2.32 -15.00
CA LEU A 101 -16.51 3.40 -14.50
C LEU A 101 -17.17 4.76 -14.72
N GLU A 102 -17.45 5.46 -13.63
CA GLU A 102 -18.03 6.80 -13.67
C GLU A 102 -17.21 7.77 -12.84
N VAL A 103 -17.07 9.01 -13.33
CA VAL A 103 -16.50 10.11 -12.56
C VAL A 103 -17.49 11.26 -12.51
N VAL A 104 -17.82 11.70 -11.30
CA VAL A 104 -18.86 12.69 -11.05
C VAL A 104 -18.28 13.85 -10.25
N ARG A 105 -18.57 15.09 -10.65
CA ARG A 105 -18.23 16.27 -9.85
C ARG A 105 -19.19 16.42 -8.68
N ILE A 106 -18.65 16.54 -7.47
CA ILE A 106 -19.41 16.77 -6.24
C ILE A 106 -19.67 18.27 -6.10
N GLY A 107 -20.92 18.63 -5.75
CA GLY A 107 -21.33 20.03 -5.52
C GLY A 107 -22.13 20.70 -6.66
N GLY A 108 -22.57 19.93 -7.67
CA GLY A 108 -23.58 20.38 -8.64
C GLY A 108 -25.02 20.10 -8.17
N ALA A 109 -26.02 20.55 -8.93
CA ALA A 109 -27.43 20.19 -8.73
C ALA A 109 -27.61 18.65 -8.70
N GLU A 110 -28.70 18.18 -8.06
CA GLU A 110 -28.90 16.79 -7.65
C GLU A 110 -28.37 15.74 -8.63
N GLY A 111 -27.45 14.89 -8.16
CA GLY A 111 -26.83 13.82 -8.94
C GLY A 111 -25.38 14.09 -9.37
N GLY A 112 -24.90 15.33 -9.30
CA GLY A 112 -23.53 15.72 -9.68
C GLY A 112 -23.28 15.64 -11.19
N ALA A 113 -22.38 16.49 -11.70
CA ALA A 113 -22.10 16.54 -13.14
C ALA A 113 -21.17 15.39 -13.55
N LYS A 114 -21.62 14.50 -14.43
CA LYS A 114 -20.76 13.44 -15.00
C LYS A 114 -19.65 14.07 -15.85
N VAL A 115 -18.42 13.62 -15.65
CA VAL A 115 -17.25 14.07 -16.42
C VAL A 115 -17.00 13.09 -17.57
N PRO A 116 -16.93 13.55 -18.83
CA PRO A 116 -16.72 12.67 -19.98
C PRO A 116 -15.31 12.06 -19.96
N ILE A 117 -15.26 10.74 -19.87
CA ILE A 117 -14.02 9.95 -19.93
C ILE A 117 -13.65 9.76 -21.40
N ARG A 118 -12.40 10.08 -21.74
CA ARG A 118 -11.84 9.89 -23.08
C ARG A 118 -11.40 8.44 -23.31
N ARG A 119 -10.68 7.88 -22.32
CA ARG A 119 -10.16 6.51 -22.35
C ARG A 119 -9.62 6.12 -20.97
N VAL A 120 -9.44 4.82 -20.78
CA VAL A 120 -8.82 4.23 -19.59
C VAL A 120 -7.65 3.37 -20.07
N ASP A 121 -6.47 3.58 -19.49
CA ASP A 121 -5.28 2.80 -19.84
C ASP A 121 -4.73 2.10 -18.59
N ARG A 122 -4.14 0.92 -18.79
CA ARG A 122 -3.21 0.33 -17.81
C ARG A 122 -1.77 0.58 -18.24
N VAL A 123 -0.92 0.96 -17.29
CA VAL A 123 0.51 1.18 -17.58
C VAL A 123 1.23 -0.17 -17.65
N PRO A 124 1.90 -0.52 -18.76
CA PRO A 124 2.62 -1.78 -18.85
C PRO A 124 3.68 -1.90 -17.75
N LYS A 125 3.79 -3.09 -17.15
CA LYS A 125 4.77 -3.42 -16.09
C LYS A 125 4.66 -2.58 -14.81
N LYS A 126 3.57 -1.81 -14.63
CA LYS A 126 3.29 -1.05 -13.40
C LYS A 126 1.85 -1.30 -12.95
N PRO A 127 1.58 -1.42 -11.65
CA PRO A 127 0.22 -1.59 -11.12
C PRO A 127 -0.51 -0.23 -11.10
N LEU A 128 -0.72 0.35 -12.28
CA LEU A 128 -1.32 1.67 -12.47
C LEU A 128 -2.44 1.64 -13.50
N LEU A 129 -3.54 2.28 -13.14
CA LEU A 129 -4.68 2.60 -14.00
C LEU A 129 -4.75 4.11 -14.18
N VAL A 130 -4.83 4.57 -15.42
CA VAL A 130 -4.91 5.99 -15.77
C VAL A 130 -6.21 6.26 -16.50
N ILE A 131 -7.02 7.16 -15.94
CA ILE A 131 -8.29 7.59 -16.52
C ILE A 131 -8.04 8.96 -17.15
N TYR A 132 -8.21 9.06 -18.47
CA TYR A 132 -8.04 10.30 -19.22
C TYR A 132 -9.39 10.95 -19.50
N PHE A 133 -9.47 12.27 -19.34
CA PHE A 133 -10.65 13.07 -19.61
C PHE A 133 -10.49 13.89 -20.88
N HIS A 134 -11.60 14.32 -21.48
CA HIS A 134 -11.59 15.28 -22.58
C HIS A 134 -11.18 16.67 -22.10
N ASP A 135 -11.80 17.11 -21.00
CA ASP A 135 -11.56 18.42 -20.39
C ASP A 135 -10.75 18.28 -19.10
N ALA A 136 -10.04 19.35 -18.74
CA ALA A 136 -9.30 19.39 -17.48
C ALA A 136 -10.24 19.49 -16.27
N LEU A 137 -9.96 18.69 -15.24
CA LEU A 137 -10.57 18.80 -13.93
C LEU A 137 -10.21 20.15 -13.30
N THR A 138 -11.18 20.76 -12.63
CA THR A 138 -11.06 22.10 -12.04
C THR A 138 -10.36 22.02 -10.69
N ALA A 139 -9.30 22.83 -10.50
CA ALA A 139 -8.64 22.96 -9.20
C ALA A 139 -9.62 23.48 -8.13
N GLY A 140 -9.53 22.94 -6.92
CA GLY A 140 -10.42 23.21 -5.80
C GLY A 140 -11.75 22.46 -5.83
N ALA A 141 -12.10 21.79 -6.93
CA ALA A 141 -13.32 20.99 -7.01
C ALA A 141 -13.11 19.57 -6.48
N ALA A 142 -14.19 18.98 -5.94
CA ALA A 142 -14.23 17.58 -5.51
C ALA A 142 -14.89 16.70 -6.57
N TYR A 143 -14.38 15.48 -6.71
CA TYR A 143 -14.83 14.48 -7.67
C TYR A 143 -15.01 13.13 -6.97
N GLU A 144 -15.99 12.35 -7.40
CA GLU A 144 -16.19 10.96 -6.98
C GLU A 144 -15.90 10.04 -8.16
N VAL A 145 -14.92 9.15 -8.01
CA VAL A 145 -14.63 8.07 -8.97
C VAL A 145 -15.33 6.81 -8.47
N ARG A 146 -16.26 6.28 -9.25
CA ARG A 146 -17.00 5.05 -8.96
C ARG A 146 -16.49 3.97 -9.88
N LEU A 147 -15.98 2.89 -9.30
CA LEU A 147 -15.40 1.80 -10.07
C LEU A 147 -15.85 0.45 -9.51
N ARG A 148 -16.18 -0.48 -10.41
CA ARG A 148 -16.47 -1.87 -10.09
C ARG A 148 -15.26 -2.72 -10.43
N PHE A 149 -14.95 -3.69 -9.57
CA PHE A 149 -13.80 -4.54 -9.73
C PHE A 149 -14.09 -6.00 -9.39
N VAL A 150 -13.31 -6.89 -9.99
CA VAL A 150 -13.27 -8.33 -9.74
C VAL A 150 -11.82 -8.77 -9.63
N GLY A 151 -11.53 -9.66 -8.70
CA GLY A 151 -10.21 -10.27 -8.56
C GLY A 151 -10.30 -11.67 -7.96
N ASN A 152 -9.14 -12.33 -7.91
CA ASN A 152 -9.01 -13.67 -7.34
C ASN A 152 -8.51 -13.59 -5.91
N ILE A 153 -9.02 -14.49 -5.06
CA ILE A 153 -8.51 -14.74 -3.72
C ILE A 153 -7.41 -15.78 -3.85
N TRP A 154 -6.19 -15.40 -3.50
CA TRP A 154 -5.02 -16.26 -3.62
C TRP A 154 -4.69 -16.93 -2.28
N GLU A 155 -3.84 -17.95 -2.29
CA GLU A 155 -3.29 -18.55 -1.06
C GLU A 155 -1.96 -17.87 -0.63
N ASN A 156 -1.50 -16.86 -1.37
CA ASN A 156 -0.33 -16.07 -1.01
C ASN A 156 -0.65 -15.12 0.16
N VAL A 157 0.37 -14.62 0.86
CA VAL A 157 0.17 -13.73 2.02
C VAL A 157 0.09 -12.24 1.63
N GLU A 158 -0.26 -11.93 0.39
CA GLU A 158 -0.30 -10.57 -0.15
C GLU A 158 -1.69 -10.22 -0.67
N GLY A 159 -2.22 -9.05 -0.27
CA GLY A 159 -3.54 -8.59 -0.71
C GLY A 159 -4.69 -9.32 -0.02
N ILE A 160 -5.68 -9.77 -0.81
CA ILE A 160 -6.83 -10.55 -0.32
C ILE A 160 -6.52 -12.03 -0.52
N PHE A 161 -6.42 -12.76 0.59
CA PHE A 161 -6.02 -14.15 0.58
C PHE A 161 -6.88 -15.03 1.49
N GLU A 162 -6.84 -16.34 1.22
CA GLU A 162 -7.55 -17.36 2.00
C GLU A 162 -6.65 -17.91 3.12
N GLY A 163 -7.21 -18.05 4.32
CA GLY A 163 -6.58 -18.75 5.45
C GLY A 163 -7.47 -19.89 5.95
N LYS A 164 -6.90 -21.08 6.12
CA LYS A 164 -7.61 -22.30 6.56
C LYS A 164 -7.12 -22.70 7.96
N TYR A 165 -8.05 -23.06 8.84
CA TYR A 165 -7.75 -23.65 10.15
C TYR A 165 -8.53 -24.94 10.35
N LYS A 166 -7.96 -25.88 11.11
CA LYS A 166 -8.65 -27.11 11.51
C LYS A 166 -9.33 -26.87 12.85
N GLN A 167 -10.60 -27.23 12.97
CA GLN A 167 -11.29 -27.24 14.25
C GLN A 167 -10.90 -28.51 15.02
N GLN A 168 -10.49 -28.36 16.27
CA GLN A 168 -10.17 -29.49 17.13
C GLN A 168 -11.49 -30.16 17.56
N GLN A 169 -11.65 -31.44 17.22
CA GLN A 169 -12.81 -32.22 17.67
C GLN A 169 -12.69 -32.43 19.18
N GLN A 170 -13.68 -31.95 19.94
CA GLN A 170 -13.84 -32.32 21.34
C GLN A 170 -14.29 -33.79 21.39
N GLN A 171 -13.45 -34.63 22.01
CA GLN A 171 -13.77 -36.00 22.38
C GLN A 171 -14.65 -36.02 23.63
#